data_AF-A0A7S7Z5U6-F1
#
_entry.id   AF-A0A7S7Z5U6-F1
#
_cell.length_a   1.000
_cell.length_b   1.000
_cell.length_c   1.000
_cell.angle_alpha   90.00
_cell.angle_beta   90.00
_cell.angle_gamma   90.00
#
_symmetry.space_group_name_H-M   'P 1'
#
loop_
_entity.id
_entity.type
_entity.pdbx_description
1 polymer ?
#
loop_
_entity_poly.entity_id
_entity_poly.type
_entity_poly.pdbx_seq_one_letter_code
_entity_poly.pdbx_strand_id
1 'polypeptide(L)' 'MRGPTEQEIRTRAYELWKDAGEPPGQMDQLWYKAERELLARKAANGEAHCDINGQDGPTPYPAKLRGVH' A
#
# COMPACT_ATOMS: atom_id res chain seq x y z
N MET A 1 17.89 -4.36 -8.72
CA MET A 1 17.14 -4.45 -7.47
C MET A 1 15.66 -4.35 -7.80
N ARG A 2 14.84 -5.34 -7.43
CA ARG A 2 13.39 -5.17 -7.52
C ARG A 2 12.95 -4.41 -6.28
N GLY A 3 12.35 -3.24 -6.48
CA GLY A 3 11.70 -2.49 -5.41
C GLY A 3 10.53 -3.27 -4.80
N PRO A 4 9.91 -2.73 -3.75
CA PRO A 4 8.69 -3.32 -3.20
C PRO A 4 7.60 -3.43 -4.26
N THR A 5 6.81 -4.50 -4.18
CA THR A 5 5.69 -4.68 -5.11
C THR A 5 4.54 -3.76 -4.74
N GLU A 6 3.71 -3.40 -5.72
CA GLU A 6 2.53 -2.56 -5.49
C GLU A 6 1.58 -3.16 -4.45
N GLN A 7 1.52 -4.50 -4.34
CA GLN A 7 0.72 -5.19 -3.34
C GLN A 7 1.26 -4.97 -1.92
N GLU A 8 2.59 -5.01 -1.72
CA GLU A 8 3.19 -4.71 -0.42
C GLU A 8 2.91 -3.26 -0.02
N ILE A 9 3.09 -2.33 -0.96
CA ILE A 9 2.85 -0.89 -0.74
C ILE A 9 1.39 -0.66 -0.38
N ARG A 10 0.46 -1.28 -1.09
CA ARG A 10 -0.98 -1.18 -0.83
C ARG A 10 -1.36 -1.70 0.56
N THR A 11 -0.91 -2.90 0.92
CA THR A 11 -1.20 -3.48 2.24
C THR A 11 -0.72 -2.53 3.33
N ARG A 12 0.51 -2.02 3.19
CA ARG A 12 1.11 -1.14 4.18
C ARG A 12 0.43 0.24 4.23
N ALA A 13 0.07 0.80 3.08
CA ALA A 13 -0.66 2.07 2.99
C ALA A 13 -2.06 1.96 3.61
N TYR A 14 -2.74 0.83 3.40
CA TYR A 14 -4.06 0.57 3.98
C TYR A 14 -4.01 0.41 5.50
N GLU A 15 -3.00 -0.29 6.03
CA GLU A 15 -2.77 -0.36 7.48
C GLU A 15 -2.56 1.04 8.08
N LEU A 16 -1.69 1.85 7.45
CA LEU A 16 -1.44 3.23 7.88
C LEU A 16 -2.70 4.10 7.81
N TRP A 17 -3.55 3.89 6.81
CA TRP A 17 -4.80 4.64 6.65
C TRP A 17 -5.85 4.26 7.70
N LYS A 18 -5.98 2.96 8.01
CA LYS A 18 -6.86 2.49 9.08
C LYS A 18 -6.37 2.94 10.45
N ASP A 19 -5.07 2.89 10.71
CA ASP A 19 -4.47 3.37 11.97
C ASP A 19 -4.68 4.88 12.15
N ALA A 20 -4.62 5.65 11.05
CA ALA A 20 -4.88 7.08 11.05
C ALA A 20 -6.38 7.46 11.19
N GLY A 21 -7.30 6.50 11.26
CA GLY A 21 -8.74 6.75 11.36
C GLY A 21 -9.41 7.11 10.04
N GLU A 22 -8.90 6.58 8.94
CA GLU A 22 -9.50 6.68 7.60
C GLU A 22 -9.67 8.12 7.06
N PRO A 23 -8.67 9.02 7.22
CA PRO A 23 -8.81 10.41 6.81
C PRO A 23 -8.95 10.53 5.28
N PRO A 24 -9.91 11.32 4.78
CA PRO A 24 -10.05 11.58 3.35
C PRO A 24 -8.87 12.42 2.85
N GLY A 25 -8.33 12.07 1.67
CA GLY A 25 -7.27 12.84 1.00
C GLY A 25 -5.84 12.62 1.52
N GLN A 26 -5.62 11.78 2.55
CA GLN A 26 -4.26 11.41 2.99
C GLN A 26 -3.75 10.10 2.37
N MET A 27 -4.55 9.44 1.53
CA MET A 27 -4.18 8.14 0.95
C MET A 27 -2.89 8.22 0.14
N ASP A 28 -2.70 9.26 -0.69
CA ASP A 28 -1.47 9.44 -1.47
C ASP A 28 -0.24 9.58 -0.57
N GLN A 29 -0.35 10.34 0.52
CA GLN A 29 0.76 10.51 1.49
C GLN A 29 1.11 9.19 2.18
N LEU A 30 0.11 8.41 2.55
CA LEU A 30 0.28 7.11 3.19
C LEU A 30 0.86 6.07 2.22
N TRP A 31 0.52 6.16 0.94
CA TRP A 31 1.11 5.35 -0.12
C TRP A 31 2.61 5.61 -0.26
N TYR A 32 3.03 6.88 -0.40
CA TYR A 32 4.46 7.21 -0.48
C TYR A 32 5.21 6.84 0.80
N LYS A 33 4.55 6.95 1.97
CA LYS A 33 5.13 6.52 3.24
C LYS A 33 5.35 5.01 3.27
N ALA A 34 4.36 4.23 2.85
CA ALA A 34 4.44 2.78 2.75
C ALA A 34 5.55 2.32 1.79
N GLU A 35 5.63 2.92 0.61
CA GLU A 35 6.69 2.62 -0.37
C GLU A 35 8.09 2.83 0.22
N ARG A 36 8.31 3.97 0.90
CA ARG A 36 9.59 4.27 1.54
C ARG A 36 9.92 3.31 2.67
N GLU A 37 8.95 2.95 3.51
CA GLU A 37 9.16 1.96 4.58
C GLU A 37 9.56 0.59 4.01
N LEU A 38 8.88 0.13 2.96
CA LEU A 38 9.16 -1.17 2.34
C LEU A 38 10.48 -1.17 1.57
N LEU A 39 10.80 -0.06 0.89
CA LEU A 39 12.08 0.10 0.22
C LEU A 39 13.24 0.06 1.22
N ALA A 40 13.13 0.76 2.35
CA ALA A 40 14.12 0.74 3.41
C ALA A 40 14.25 -0.67 4.03
N ARG A 41 13.13 -1.35 4.26
CA ARG A 41 13.12 -2.71 4.79
C ARG A 41 13.76 -3.71 3.83
N LYS A 42 13.49 -3.64 2.52
CA LYS A 42 14.12 -4.51 1.53
C LYS A 42 15.60 -4.21 1.35
N ALA A 43 16.00 -2.94 1.41
CA ALA A 43 17.40 -2.54 1.40
C ALA A 43 18.16 -3.11 2.61
N ALA A 44 17.52 -3.14 3.79
CA ALA A 44 18.11 -3.70 5.00
C ALA A 44 18.07 -5.24 5.03
N ASN A 45 17.03 -5.86 4.47
CA ASN A 45 16.73 -7.28 4.71
C ASN A 45 17.15 -8.23 3.58
N GLY A 46 17.70 -7.73 2.46
CA GLY A 46 18.46 -8.53 1.48
C GLY A 46 17.79 -9.77 0.86
N GLU A 47 16.52 -10.06 1.13
CA GLU A 47 15.88 -11.32 0.75
C GLU A 47 14.51 -11.10 0.10
N ALA A 48 14.37 -11.71 -1.07
CA ALA A 48 13.16 -11.82 -1.84
C ALA A 48 12.37 -13.03 -1.35
N HIS A 49 11.12 -12.82 -0.96
CA HIS A 49 10.12 -13.86 -1.09
C HIS A 49 9.08 -13.38 -2.08
N CYS A 50 9.05 -14.02 -3.24
CA CYS A 50 8.06 -13.84 -4.27
C CYS A 50 7.07 -15.00 -4.23
N ASP A 51 5.79 -14.62 -4.26
CA ASP A 51 4.60 -15.36 -4.73
C ASP A 51 4.21 -16.61 -3.92
N ILE A 52 2.95 -16.85 -3.56
CA ILE A 52 1.84 -17.18 -4.46
C ILE A 52 0.51 -16.74 -3.81
N ASN A 53 -0.35 -16.05 -4.56
CA ASN A 53 -1.79 -16.36 -4.78
C ASN A 53 -2.54 -15.09 -5.18
N GLY A 54 -3.08 -15.13 -6.41
CA GLY A 54 -3.60 -13.98 -7.12
C GLY A 54 -4.78 -13.30 -6.45
N GLN A 55 -4.79 -11.97 -6.53
CA GLN A 55 -5.99 -11.18 -6.30
C GLN A 55 -6.02 -10.04 -7.31
N ASP A 56 -6.94 -10.23 -8.28
CA ASP A 56 -7.85 -9.26 -8.87
C ASP A 56 -7.27 -7.94 -9.40
N GLY A 57 -7.62 -7.66 -10.65
CA GLY A 57 -7.33 -6.44 -11.37
C GLY A 57 -7.92 -5.18 -10.71
N PRO A 58 -7.77 -4.04 -11.41
CA PRO A 58 -7.52 -2.75 -10.80
C PRO A 58 -8.75 -2.15 -10.13
N THR A 59 -8.67 -1.94 -8.81
CA THR A 59 -9.31 -0.78 -8.19
C THR A 59 -8.25 -0.01 -7.39
N PRO A 60 -7.63 1.04 -7.96
CA PRO A 60 -6.63 1.86 -7.26
C PRO A 60 -7.21 2.68 -6.10
N TYR A 61 -8.53 2.65 -5.91
CA TYR A 61 -9.24 3.33 -4.83
C TYR A 61 -10.39 2.43 -4.35
N PRO A 62 -10.74 2.42 -3.05
CA PRO A 62 -12.09 2.01 -2.69
C PRO A 62 -13.03 3.02 -3.38
N ALA A 63 -13.84 2.55 -4.31
CA ALA A 63 -14.96 3.31 -4.90
C ALA A 63 -16.04 3.57 -3.83
N LYS A 64 -15.67 4.27 -2.76
CA LYS A 64 -16.46 4.65 -1.58
C LYS A 64 -16.39 6.16 -1.32
N LEU A 65 -16.01 6.94 -2.33
CA LEU A 65 -16.55 8.28 -2.54
C LEU A 65 -17.69 8.20 -3.57
N ARG A 66 -18.66 7.32 -3.33
CA ARG A 66 -19.98 7.39 -3.97
C ARG A 66 -21.04 7.54 -2.87
N GLY A 67 -21.26 8.81 -2.50
CA GLY A 67 -22.22 9.31 -1.50
C GLY A 67 -21.52 9.66 -0.18
N VAL A 68 -21.37 10.90 0.32
CA VAL A 68 -22.05 12.18 0.07
C VAL A 68 -23.53 12.05 -0.33
N HIS A 69 -24.32 11.48 0.59
CA HIS A 69 -25.61 12.03 1.02
C HIS A 69 -25.97 11.41 2.37
#